data_AF-A0A845JXX7-F1
#
_entry.id   AF-A0A845JXX7-F1
#
_cell.length_a   1.000
_cell.length_b   1.000
_cell.length_c   1.000
_cell.angle_alpha   90.00
_cell.angle_beta   90.00
_cell.angle_gamma   90.00
#
_symmetry.space_group_name_H-M   'P 1'
#
loop_
_entity.id
_entity.type
_entity.pdbx_description
1 polymer ?
#
loop_
_entity_poly.entity_id
_entity_poly.type
_entity_poly.pdbx_seq_one_letter_code
_entity_poly.pdbx_strand_id
1 'polypeptide(L)'
;MAQEQKSINLVAPAFKGLNTEDAVLAQDPSFAEVANNAVIDRRGRLAARKGITNLTSVKTVLGSESVVGIHVFRDSSGNTKTFSVGNNKIMSGEGTLVDETPGAYTVSANDWRMVNFNDSIYFFQRAQEPLVYSNSSGAVQKMSAVAGAAGVTSAIYGNEVLAAYGRLWTA
;
A
#
# COMPACT_ATOMS: atom_id res chain seq x y z
N MET A 1 -17.60 -24.92 25.35
CA MET A 1 -17.02 -26.28 25.22
C MET A 1 -15.75 -26.14 24.40
N ALA A 2 -14.59 -26.42 24.98
CA ALA A 2 -13.31 -26.29 24.28
C ALA A 2 -13.17 -27.45 23.29
N GLN A 3 -12.83 -27.12 22.05
CA GLN A 3 -12.62 -28.11 21.00
C GLN A 3 -11.39 -28.97 21.34
N GLU A 4 -11.54 -30.29 21.23
CA GLU A 4 -10.49 -31.26 21.51
C GLU A 4 -9.25 -30.98 20.64
N GLN A 5 -8.09 -30.78 21.26
CA GLN A 5 -6.84 -30.57 20.52
C GLN A 5 -6.42 -31.87 19.86
N LYS A 6 -6.76 -32.02 18.58
CA LYS A 6 -6.29 -33.14 17.76
C LYS A 6 -4.85 -32.88 17.30
N SER A 7 -3.95 -33.78 17.66
CA SER A 7 -2.63 -33.85 17.05
C SER A 7 -2.80 -34.21 15.57
N ILE A 8 -2.46 -33.28 14.68
CA ILE A 8 -2.33 -33.53 13.25
C ILE A 8 -0.84 -33.73 12.97
N ASN A 9 -0.48 -34.89 12.41
CA ASN A 9 0.85 -35.07 11.84
C ASN A 9 0.97 -34.21 10.59
N LEU A 10 1.63 -33.05 10.73
CA LEU A 10 1.96 -32.19 9.62
C LEU A 10 3.25 -32.71 8.99
N VAL A 11 3.12 -33.56 7.96
CA VAL A 11 4.26 -33.94 7.12
C VAL A 11 4.60 -32.73 6.25
N ALA A 12 5.72 -32.07 6.52
CA ALA A 12 6.21 -30.98 5.70
C ALA A 12 6.86 -31.56 4.43
N PRO A 13 6.59 -30.99 3.23
CA PRO A 13 7.33 -31.35 2.02
C PRO A 13 8.83 -31.12 2.22
N ALA A 14 9.67 -32.10 1.88
CA ALA A 14 11.09 -32.06 2.16
C ALA A 14 11.86 -31.05 1.26
N PHE A 15 12.45 -30.03 1.90
CA PHE A 15 13.82 -29.50 1.85
C PHE A 15 14.76 -29.60 0.61
N LYS A 16 14.29 -29.71 -0.64
CA LYS A 16 15.19 -29.66 -1.84
C LYS A 16 15.02 -28.40 -2.71
N GLY A 17 15.34 -27.22 -2.17
CA GLY A 17 15.50 -26.01 -3.01
C GLY A 17 15.20 -24.67 -2.34
N LEU A 18 14.63 -24.67 -1.14
CA LEU A 18 14.34 -23.45 -0.36
C LEU A 18 15.32 -23.20 0.81
N ASN A 19 16.20 -24.15 1.09
CA ASN A 19 17.11 -24.09 2.23
C ASN A 19 18.45 -23.48 1.83
N THR A 20 18.94 -22.58 2.68
CA THR A 20 20.31 -22.05 2.64
C THR A 20 21.16 -22.58 3.80
N GLU A 21 20.72 -23.68 4.42
CA GLU A 21 21.45 -24.43 5.44
C GLU A 21 21.62 -25.88 4.98
N ASP A 22 22.75 -26.47 5.32
CA ASP A 22 23.10 -27.85 4.98
C ASP A 22 22.17 -28.83 5.69
N ALA A 23 21.61 -29.78 4.94
CA ALA A 23 20.59 -30.71 5.44
C ALA A 23 21.08 -32.14 5.28
N VAL A 24 20.73 -33.00 6.26
CA VAL A 24 21.08 -34.42 6.24
C VAL A 24 20.48 -35.07 4.98
N LEU A 25 21.34 -35.70 4.17
CA LEU A 25 21.08 -36.27 2.84
C LEU A 25 19.97 -37.34 2.73
N ALA A 26 19.32 -37.73 3.83
CA ALA A 26 18.53 -38.97 3.93
C ALA A 26 17.02 -38.74 4.18
N GLN A 27 16.39 -37.84 3.43
CA GLN A 27 14.92 -37.70 3.44
C GLN A 27 14.36 -37.82 2.03
N ASP A 28 13.35 -38.70 1.86
CA ASP A 28 12.68 -38.92 0.58
C ASP A 28 12.01 -37.62 0.08
N PRO A 29 12.13 -37.29 -1.21
CA PRO A 29 11.55 -36.07 -1.76
C PRO A 29 10.02 -36.18 -1.81
N SER A 30 9.35 -35.64 -0.80
CA SER A 30 7.90 -35.44 -0.79
C SER A 30 7.57 -33.99 -1.17
N PHE A 31 6.61 -33.78 -2.07
CA PHE A 31 6.18 -32.46 -2.53
C PHE A 31 4.78 -32.13 -1.97
N ALA A 32 4.49 -30.84 -1.74
CA ALA A 32 3.11 -30.41 -1.54
C ALA A 32 2.45 -30.27 -2.91
N GLU A 33 1.31 -30.95 -3.10
CA GLU A 33 0.46 -30.77 -4.29
C GLU A 33 -0.20 -29.38 -4.28
N VAL A 34 -0.56 -28.86 -3.10
CA VAL A 34 -1.17 -27.53 -2.93
C VAL A 34 -0.61 -26.85 -1.69
N ALA A 35 -0.11 -25.62 -1.85
CA ALA A 35 0.34 -24.76 -0.75
C ALA A 35 -0.39 -23.41 -0.78
N ASN A 36 -1.55 -23.34 -0.10
CA ASN A 36 -2.31 -22.09 0.02
C ASN A 36 -1.89 -21.31 1.27
N ASN A 37 -1.48 -20.06 1.08
CA ASN A 37 -1.13 -19.13 2.15
C ASN A 37 -0.14 -19.75 3.16
N ALA A 38 1.02 -20.15 2.65
CA ALA A 38 2.10 -20.73 3.43
C ALA A 38 3.29 -19.77 3.45
N VAL A 39 3.83 -19.49 4.63
CA VAL A 39 5.15 -18.87 4.79
C VAL A 39 6.17 -20.00 4.94
N ILE A 40 7.21 -20.00 4.11
CA ILE A 40 8.32 -20.95 4.20
C ILE A 40 9.52 -20.21 4.81
N ASP A 41 10.03 -20.69 5.94
CA ASP A 41 11.21 -20.11 6.56
C ASP A 41 12.51 -20.47 5.80
N ARG A 42 13.63 -19.85 6.17
CA ARG A 42 14.95 -20.10 5.58
C ARG A 42 15.41 -21.57 5.69
N ARG A 43 14.80 -22.31 6.61
CA ARG A 43 15.05 -23.73 6.87
C ARG A 43 14.06 -24.63 6.11
N GLY A 44 13.20 -24.06 5.27
CA GLY A 44 12.25 -24.78 4.40
C GLY A 44 11.03 -25.31 5.13
N ARG A 45 10.81 -24.88 6.37
CA ARG A 45 9.67 -25.32 7.18
C ARG A 45 8.48 -24.41 6.92
N LEU A 46 7.28 -24.98 6.97
CA LEU A 46 6.03 -24.22 6.99
C LEU A 46 5.92 -23.47 8.33
N ALA A 47 6.18 -22.17 8.32
CA ALA A 47 6.31 -21.35 9.53
C ALA A 47 4.97 -20.81 10.06
N ALA A 48 3.99 -20.58 9.16
CA ALA A 48 2.65 -20.15 9.55
C ALA A 48 1.62 -20.48 8.46
N ARG A 49 0.44 -20.93 8.90
CA ARG A 49 -0.77 -21.11 8.08
C ARG A 49 -1.87 -20.16 8.58
N LYS A 50 -1.57 -18.87 8.57
CA LYS A 50 -2.57 -17.80 8.75
C LYS A 50 -2.34 -16.71 7.73
N GLY A 51 -3.39 -16.36 7.05
CA GLY A 51 -3.40 -15.37 5.99
C GLY A 51 -4.58 -15.68 5.09
N ILE A 52 -5.35 -14.70 4.70
CA ILE A 52 -5.20 -13.26 4.81
C ILE A 52 -6.15 -12.79 5.91
N THR A 53 -5.83 -11.72 6.63
CA THR A 53 -6.79 -11.07 7.53
C THR A 53 -7.37 -9.86 6.81
N ASN A 54 -8.70 -9.73 6.79
CA ASN A 54 -9.32 -8.50 6.32
C ASN A 54 -9.02 -7.36 7.30
N LEU A 55 -8.32 -6.33 6.84
CA LEU A 55 -7.91 -5.20 7.66
C LEU A 55 -9.00 -4.11 7.72
N THR A 56 -9.60 -3.80 6.58
CA THR A 56 -10.60 -2.72 6.46
C THR A 56 -11.97 -3.20 6.89
N SER A 57 -12.49 -2.62 7.96
CA SER A 57 -13.83 -2.91 8.51
C SER A 57 -14.86 -1.85 8.14
N VAL A 58 -14.45 -0.59 7.96
CA VAL A 58 -15.34 0.52 7.60
C VAL A 58 -14.90 1.12 6.27
N LYS A 59 -15.68 0.85 5.22
CA LYS A 59 -15.41 1.25 3.83
C LYS A 59 -16.52 2.09 3.18
N THR A 60 -17.34 2.76 3.99
CA THR A 60 -18.50 3.53 3.53
C THR A 60 -18.12 4.56 2.44
N VAL A 61 -16.94 5.16 2.55
CA VAL A 61 -16.42 6.14 1.57
C VAL A 61 -16.21 5.54 0.17
N LEU A 62 -15.90 4.25 0.06
CA LEU A 62 -15.75 3.55 -1.23
C LEU A 62 -17.08 3.25 -1.92
N GLY A 63 -18.20 3.25 -1.20
CA GLY A 63 -19.48 2.81 -1.76
C GLY A 63 -19.39 1.40 -2.33
N SER A 64 -19.74 1.24 -3.62
CA SER A 64 -19.62 0.00 -4.39
C SER A 64 -18.28 -0.18 -5.10
N GLU A 65 -17.44 0.86 -5.12
CA GLU A 65 -16.19 0.86 -5.87
C GLU A 65 -15.06 0.15 -5.09
N SER A 66 -13.96 -0.11 -5.81
CA SER A 66 -12.77 -0.73 -5.26
C SER A 66 -11.63 0.28 -5.09
N VAL A 67 -10.69 -0.03 -4.20
CA VAL A 67 -9.40 0.68 -4.13
C VAL A 67 -8.60 0.33 -5.38
N VAL A 68 -8.10 1.34 -6.09
CA VAL A 68 -7.28 1.15 -7.30
C VAL A 68 -5.80 1.48 -7.09
N GLY A 69 -5.47 2.16 -5.99
CA GLY A 69 -4.09 2.50 -5.64
C GLY A 69 -3.93 2.70 -4.15
N ILE A 70 -2.77 2.32 -3.63
CA ILE A 70 -2.38 2.51 -2.23
C ILE A 70 -0.95 3.04 -2.21
N HIS A 71 -0.68 4.01 -1.34
CA HIS A 71 0.67 4.49 -1.09
C HIS A 71 0.83 4.92 0.37
N VAL A 72 2.01 4.69 0.92
CA VAL A 72 2.31 5.05 2.31
C VAL A 72 3.15 6.31 2.30
N PHE A 73 2.62 7.37 2.91
CA PHE A 73 3.38 8.56 3.25
C PHE A 73 4.35 8.27 4.38
N ARG A 74 5.58 8.79 4.28
CA ARG A 74 6.54 8.83 5.39
C ARG A 74 7.32 10.15 5.39
N ASP A 75 7.58 10.71 6.57
CA ASP A 75 8.50 11.84 6.74
C ASP A 75 9.81 11.43 7.44
N SER A 76 10.77 12.35 7.43
CA SER A 76 12.06 12.27 8.10
C SER A 76 11.96 12.13 9.63
N SER A 77 10.82 12.50 10.22
CA SER A 77 10.55 12.36 11.65
C SER A 77 9.91 11.01 12.02
N GLY A 78 9.71 10.12 11.03
CA GLY A 78 9.14 8.79 11.23
C GLY A 78 7.61 8.74 11.28
N ASN A 79 6.91 9.85 11.02
CA ASN A 79 5.46 9.84 10.90
C ASN A 79 5.08 9.14 9.60
N THR A 80 4.01 8.34 9.64
CA THR A 80 3.51 7.62 8.48
C THR A 80 2.00 7.72 8.38
N LYS A 81 1.48 7.71 7.15
CA LYS A 81 0.04 7.70 6.89
C LYS A 81 -0.23 6.90 5.60
N THR A 82 -1.08 5.88 5.69
CA THR A 82 -1.47 5.09 4.52
C THR A 82 -2.61 5.80 3.80
N PHE A 83 -2.41 6.06 2.51
CA PHE A 83 -3.40 6.61 1.61
C PHE A 83 -3.87 5.56 0.61
N SER A 84 -5.14 5.62 0.26
CA SER A 84 -5.79 4.81 -0.77
C SER A 84 -6.66 5.68 -1.67
N VAL A 85 -6.84 5.27 -2.92
CA VAL A 85 -7.65 6.01 -3.90
C VAL A 85 -8.68 5.10 -4.54
N GLY A 86 -9.87 5.63 -4.78
CA GLY A 86 -11.02 4.91 -5.33
C GLY A 86 -12.30 5.72 -5.14
N ASN A 87 -13.37 5.39 -5.88
CA ASN A 87 -14.65 6.12 -5.83
C ASN A 87 -14.53 7.65 -6.04
N ASN A 88 -13.54 8.11 -6.81
CA ASN A 88 -13.19 9.52 -6.96
C ASN A 88 -12.91 10.21 -5.61
N LYS A 89 -12.29 9.47 -4.69
CA LYS A 89 -11.89 9.93 -3.36
C LYS A 89 -10.41 9.64 -3.10
N ILE A 90 -9.78 10.57 -2.39
CA ILE A 90 -8.54 10.31 -1.67
C ILE A 90 -8.93 9.90 -0.26
N MET A 91 -8.47 8.75 0.19
CA MET A 91 -8.81 8.21 1.51
C MET A 91 -7.54 7.95 2.31
N SER A 92 -7.64 8.04 3.63
CA SER A 92 -6.60 7.59 4.54
C SER A 92 -7.09 6.52 5.51
N GLY A 93 -6.13 5.81 6.11
CA GLY A 93 -6.39 4.78 7.09
C GLY A 93 -6.43 3.37 6.50
N GLU A 94 -6.51 2.39 7.40
CA GLU A 94 -6.45 0.97 7.05
C GLU A 94 -7.68 0.21 7.54
N GLY A 95 -8.04 0.39 8.83
CA GLY A 95 -9.26 -0.19 9.40
C GLY A 95 -10.53 0.58 9.01
N THR A 96 -10.51 1.89 9.23
CA THR A 96 -11.57 2.82 8.80
C THR A 96 -11.02 3.73 7.74
N LEU A 97 -11.66 3.74 6.57
CA LEU A 97 -11.33 4.67 5.50
C LEU A 97 -12.00 6.02 5.75
N VAL A 98 -11.20 7.07 5.80
CA VAL A 98 -11.65 8.46 5.99
C VAL A 98 -11.44 9.22 4.69
N ASP A 99 -12.44 10.00 4.25
CA ASP A 99 -12.31 10.88 3.09
C ASP A 99 -11.40 12.06 3.42
N GLU A 100 -10.33 12.20 2.63
CA GLU A 100 -9.34 13.26 2.71
C GLU A 100 -9.40 14.16 1.49
N THR A 101 -10.38 13.97 0.60
CA THR A 101 -10.52 14.79 -0.61
C THR A 101 -10.73 16.25 -0.20
N PRO A 102 -9.92 17.20 -0.69
CA PRO A 102 -10.05 18.60 -0.30
C PRO A 102 -11.45 19.15 -0.60
N GLY A 103 -11.93 20.06 0.23
CA GLY A 103 -13.20 20.75 -0.01
C GLY A 103 -13.20 21.49 -1.35
N ALA A 104 -14.34 21.50 -2.03
CA ALA A 104 -14.49 22.10 -3.36
C ALA A 104 -13.44 21.61 -4.39
N TYR A 105 -13.07 20.34 -4.30
CA TYR A 105 -12.20 19.67 -5.25
C TYR A 105 -12.91 18.42 -5.80
N THR A 106 -13.17 18.41 -7.11
CA THR A 106 -13.85 17.30 -7.78
C THR A 106 -12.80 16.42 -8.46
N VAL A 107 -12.71 15.17 -8.02
CA VAL A 107 -11.82 14.16 -8.61
C VAL A 107 -12.48 13.62 -9.88
N SER A 108 -11.80 13.75 -11.03
CA SER A 108 -12.34 13.34 -12.33
C SER A 108 -12.15 11.85 -12.64
N ALA A 109 -11.09 11.24 -12.10
CA ALA A 109 -10.77 9.83 -12.25
C ALA A 109 -9.96 9.30 -11.04
N ASN A 110 -9.73 7.98 -11.03
CA ASN A 110 -8.97 7.31 -9.97
C ASN A 110 -7.54 6.93 -10.37
N ASP A 111 -7.04 7.40 -11.52
CA ASP A 111 -5.73 7.03 -12.06
C ASP A 111 -4.60 7.88 -11.44
N TRP A 112 -4.43 7.78 -10.12
CA TRP A 112 -3.46 8.57 -9.39
C TRP A 112 -2.06 7.96 -9.40
N ARG A 113 -1.05 8.82 -9.50
CA ARG A 113 0.36 8.52 -9.24
C ARG A 113 0.79 9.23 -7.97
N MET A 114 1.31 8.44 -7.05
CA MET A 114 1.65 8.86 -5.70
C MET A 114 3.14 8.70 -5.45
N VAL A 115 3.81 9.78 -5.05
CA VAL A 115 5.23 9.77 -4.73
C VAL A 115 5.52 10.53 -3.44
N ASN A 116 6.42 10.00 -2.63
CA ASN A 116 6.99 10.72 -1.50
C ASN A 116 8.17 11.57 -1.97
N PHE A 117 8.21 12.83 -1.56
CA PHE A 117 9.32 13.73 -1.80
C PHE A 117 9.34 14.84 -0.74
N ASN A 118 10.51 15.09 -0.14
CA ASN A 118 10.73 16.20 0.79
C ASN A 118 9.65 16.30 1.91
N ASP A 119 9.51 15.24 2.71
CA ASP A 119 8.56 15.13 3.83
C ASP A 119 7.08 15.37 3.47
N SER A 120 6.75 15.18 2.19
CA SER A 120 5.39 15.28 1.66
C SER A 120 5.10 14.13 0.70
N ILE A 121 3.84 13.76 0.57
CA ILE A 121 3.34 12.91 -0.51
C ILE A 121 2.59 13.79 -1.52
N TYR A 122 2.81 13.51 -2.80
CA TYR A 122 2.15 14.20 -3.90
C TYR A 122 1.32 13.23 -4.71
N PHE A 123 0.19 13.72 -5.20
CA PHE A 123 -0.76 12.97 -6.01
C PHE A 123 -0.93 13.67 -7.35
N PHE A 124 -0.65 12.97 -8.44
CA PHE A 124 -0.79 13.45 -9.80
C PHE A 124 -1.75 12.56 -10.58
N GLN A 125 -2.55 13.18 -11.44
CA GLN A 125 -3.27 12.47 -12.49
C GLN A 125 -3.50 13.43 -13.67
N ARG A 126 -3.76 12.87 -14.84
CA ARG A 126 -3.90 13.63 -16.08
C ARG A 126 -4.95 14.72 -15.96
N ALA A 127 -4.58 15.93 -16.39
CA ALA A 127 -5.48 17.09 -16.50
C ALA A 127 -6.19 17.48 -15.18
N GLN A 128 -5.62 17.09 -14.05
CA GLN A 128 -6.14 17.37 -12.73
C GLN A 128 -5.09 18.12 -11.91
N GLU A 129 -5.50 19.15 -11.18
CA GLU A 129 -4.61 19.87 -10.29
C GLU A 129 -4.00 18.93 -9.24
N PRO A 130 -2.68 18.83 -9.09
CA PRO A 130 -2.06 17.93 -8.14
C PRO A 130 -2.48 18.21 -6.70
N LEU A 131 -2.49 17.15 -5.91
CA LEU A 131 -2.72 17.24 -4.47
C LEU A 131 -1.41 16.96 -3.72
N VAL A 132 -1.34 17.44 -2.49
CA VAL A 132 -0.19 17.26 -1.61
C VAL A 132 -0.65 17.10 -0.18
N TYR A 133 0.06 16.26 0.57
CA TYR A 133 -0.07 16.12 2.01
C TYR A 133 1.30 16.14 2.66
N SER A 134 1.41 16.85 3.78
CA SER A 134 2.51 16.72 4.72
C SER A 134 1.96 16.55 6.14
N ASN A 135 2.75 15.95 7.02
CA ASN A 135 2.35 15.84 8.42
C ASN A 135 2.16 17.22 9.08
N SER A 136 2.92 18.25 8.65
CA SER A 136 2.75 19.61 9.18
C SER A 136 1.45 20.29 8.72
N SER A 137 0.97 19.96 7.52
CA SER A 137 -0.30 20.48 7.00
C SER A 137 -1.52 19.83 7.64
N GLY A 138 -1.39 18.56 8.05
CA GLY A 138 -2.45 17.77 8.69
C GLY A 138 -3.60 17.37 7.77
N ALA A 139 -3.64 17.82 6.51
CA ALA A 139 -4.71 17.56 5.56
C ALA A 139 -4.17 17.48 4.14
N VAL A 140 -4.87 16.78 3.25
CA VAL A 140 -4.58 16.84 1.82
C VAL A 140 -5.04 18.20 1.30
N GLN A 141 -4.22 18.84 0.47
CA GLN A 141 -4.45 20.18 -0.04
C GLN A 141 -4.23 20.22 -1.56
N LYS A 142 -4.88 21.17 -2.23
CA LYS A 142 -4.55 21.51 -3.62
C LYS A 142 -3.14 22.08 -3.67
N MET A 143 -2.35 21.74 -4.68
CA MET A 143 -0.99 22.26 -4.81
C MET A 143 -0.94 23.80 -4.86
N SER A 144 -1.93 24.46 -5.46
CA SER A 144 -2.03 25.94 -5.46
C SER A 144 -2.31 26.55 -4.08
N ALA A 145 -2.83 25.78 -3.12
CA ALA A 145 -3.17 26.25 -1.79
C ALA A 145 -2.00 26.15 -0.80
N VAL A 146 -0.89 25.53 -1.19
CA VAL A 146 0.30 25.42 -0.34
C VAL A 146 0.98 26.78 -0.21
N ALA A 147 1.43 27.12 1.00
CA ALA A 147 2.18 28.35 1.23
C ALA A 147 3.44 28.41 0.36
N GLY A 148 3.60 29.50 -0.41
CA GLY A 148 4.71 29.66 -1.34
C GLY A 148 4.53 28.94 -2.68
N ALA A 149 3.37 28.34 -2.95
CA ALA A 149 3.06 27.79 -4.26
C ALA A 149 3.07 28.90 -5.32
N ALA A 150 3.88 28.70 -6.36
CA ALA A 150 3.96 29.57 -7.52
C ALA A 150 4.08 28.72 -8.79
N GLY A 151 3.54 29.23 -9.90
CA GLY A 151 3.63 28.52 -11.20
C GLY A 151 2.80 27.25 -11.30
N VAL A 152 1.83 27.02 -10.39
CA VAL A 152 0.89 25.90 -10.47
C VAL A 152 -0.10 26.18 -11.59
N THR A 153 0.17 25.63 -12.77
CA THR A 153 -0.64 25.77 -13.97
C THR A 153 -0.96 24.39 -14.55
N SER A 154 -1.92 24.31 -15.47
CA SER A 154 -2.29 23.03 -16.10
C SER A 154 -1.14 22.35 -16.85
N ALA A 155 -0.04 23.05 -17.13
CA ALA A 155 1.16 22.48 -17.76
C ALA A 155 1.87 21.43 -16.88
N ILE A 156 1.66 21.43 -15.56
CA ILE A 156 2.24 20.43 -14.64
C ILE A 156 1.26 19.31 -14.27
N TYR A 157 0.05 19.29 -14.87
CA TYR A 157 -1.00 18.30 -14.56
C TYR A 157 -0.77 17.01 -15.36
N GLY A 158 0.39 16.40 -15.10
CA GLY A 158 0.86 15.19 -15.77
C GLY A 158 0.12 13.93 -15.37
N ASN A 159 0.17 12.93 -16.23
CA ASN A 159 -0.31 11.58 -15.94
C ASN A 159 0.63 10.83 -15.01
N GLU A 160 1.93 11.13 -15.12
CA GLU A 160 3.00 10.41 -14.48
C GLU A 160 3.88 11.35 -13.64
N VAL A 161 4.43 10.82 -12.55
CA VAL A 161 5.35 11.57 -11.70
C VAL A 161 6.48 10.69 -11.20
N LEU A 162 7.68 11.27 -11.16
CA LEU A 162 8.88 10.67 -10.55
C LEU A 162 9.52 11.66 -9.58
N ALA A 163 9.83 11.19 -8.38
CA ALA A 163 10.66 11.92 -7.42
C ALA A 163 12.13 11.48 -7.61
N ALA A 164 12.95 12.34 -8.23
CA ALA A 164 14.34 12.04 -8.51
C ALA A 164 15.19 13.31 -8.64
N TYR A 165 16.48 13.20 -8.34
CA TYR A 165 17.45 14.29 -8.53
C TYR A 165 17.09 15.59 -7.79
N GLY A 166 16.47 15.45 -6.60
CA GLY A 166 16.05 16.59 -5.77
C GLY A 166 14.85 17.37 -6.33
N ARG A 167 14.05 16.76 -7.21
CA ARG A 167 12.90 17.39 -7.87
C ARG A 167 11.78 16.37 -8.13
N LEU A 168 10.59 16.90 -8.41
CA LEU A 168 9.51 16.15 -9.05
C LEU A 168 9.57 16.35 -10.56
N TRP A 169 9.45 15.26 -11.30
CA TRP A 169 9.38 15.24 -12.76
C TRP A 169 8.00 14.75 -13.16
N THR A 170 7.27 15.55 -13.93
CA THR A 170 5.87 15.26 -14.31
C THR A 170 5.76 15.17 -15.82
N ALA A 171 5.01 14.20 -16.34
CA ALA A 171 4.78 13.99 -17.78
C ALA A 171 3.33 13.61 -18.08
#